data_AF-A0A8C1V1S4-F1
#
_entry.id   AF-A0A8C1V1S4-F1
#
_cell.length_a   1.000
_cell.length_b   1.000
_cell.length_c   1.000
_cell.angle_alpha   90.00
_cell.angle_beta   90.00
_cell.angle_gamma   90.00
#
_symmetry.space_group_name_H-M   'P 1'
#
loop_
_entity.id
_entity.type
_entity.pdbx_description
1 polymer ?
#
loop_
_entity_poly.entity_id
_entity_poly.type
_entity_poly.pdbx_seq_one_letter_code
_entity_poly.pdbx_strand_id
1 'polypeptide(L)'
;MCEKSKIVSQWLKKVFGQQPVPEFEVNTRTVEILYELAESSEMRCREAEMLIEDHKQKTEEYSSDGAHLQEVLLQAVGLQAGGLSKPTVDLLSALEETAEVLKLRDTSLGSYMPAINKLTDDVLEAEKTDRRLQRELSAVRKKMTATKTRDNLCISHCCY
;
A
#
# COMPACT_ATOMS: atom_id res chain seq x y z
N MET A 1 -22.61 27.20 -7.91
CA MET A 1 -22.12 25.80 -7.99
C MET A 1 -21.26 25.55 -6.75
N CYS A 2 -21.63 24.60 -5.89
CA CYS A 2 -20.91 24.30 -4.64
C CYS A 2 -19.50 23.78 -4.97
N GLU A 3 -18.51 24.07 -4.13
CA GLU A 3 -17.10 23.70 -4.37
C GLU A 3 -16.92 22.19 -4.59
N LYS A 4 -17.64 21.36 -3.82
CA LYS A 4 -17.68 19.90 -3.98
C LYS A 4 -18.12 19.47 -5.38
N SER A 5 -19.09 20.16 -5.98
CA SER A 5 -19.59 19.84 -7.32
C SER A 5 -18.54 20.11 -8.41
N LYS A 6 -17.65 21.10 -8.22
CA LYS A 6 -16.53 21.34 -9.15
C LYS A 6 -15.49 20.23 -9.05
N ILE A 7 -15.12 19.84 -7.83
CA ILE A 7 -14.15 18.77 -7.57
C ILE A 7 -14.65 17.45 -8.18
N VAL A 8 -15.92 17.10 -7.92
CA VAL A 8 -16.56 15.92 -8.53
C VAL A 8 -16.53 15.98 -10.05
N SER A 9 -16.86 17.13 -10.65
CA SER A 9 -16.87 17.28 -12.12
C SER A 9 -15.47 17.13 -12.73
N GLN A 10 -14.43 17.65 -12.07
CA GLN A 10 -13.04 17.51 -12.51
C GLN A 10 -12.55 16.08 -12.35
N TRP A 11 -12.83 15.45 -11.20
CA TRP A 11 -12.46 14.07 -10.92
C TRP A 11 -13.14 13.10 -11.91
N LEU A 12 -14.44 13.25 -12.18
CA LEU A 12 -15.13 12.43 -13.19
C LEU A 12 -14.51 12.58 -14.58
N LYS A 13 -14.18 13.79 -15.02
CA LYS A 13 -13.48 14.00 -16.30
C LYS A 13 -12.11 13.31 -16.32
N LYS A 14 -11.37 13.33 -15.22
CA LYS A 14 -10.09 12.61 -15.09
C LYS A 14 -10.29 11.10 -15.19
N VAL A 15 -11.28 10.55 -14.48
CA VAL A 15 -11.57 9.10 -14.44
C VAL A 15 -12.03 8.57 -15.80
N PHE A 16 -12.94 9.28 -16.47
CA PHE A 16 -13.46 8.86 -17.78
C PHE A 16 -12.52 9.23 -18.95
N GLY A 17 -11.58 10.15 -18.72
CA GLY A 17 -10.58 10.57 -19.71
C GLY A 17 -11.24 11.13 -20.97
N GLN A 18 -11.14 10.39 -22.08
CA GLN A 18 -11.73 10.77 -23.36
C GLN A 18 -13.19 10.32 -23.53
N GLN A 19 -13.68 9.44 -22.64
CA GLN A 19 -15.07 8.99 -22.68
C GLN A 19 -15.98 10.06 -22.08
N PRO A 20 -17.21 10.22 -22.59
CA PRO A 20 -18.18 11.11 -21.98
C PRO A 20 -18.55 10.60 -20.58
N VAL A 21 -18.65 11.52 -19.63
CA VAL A 21 -19.17 11.21 -18.28
C VAL A 21 -20.64 10.82 -18.41
N PRO A 22 -21.07 9.65 -17.92
CA PRO A 22 -22.47 9.25 -17.95
C PRO A 22 -23.37 10.26 -17.24
N GLU A 23 -24.59 10.44 -17.75
CA GLU A 23 -25.57 11.28 -17.07
C GLU A 23 -25.95 10.69 -15.71
N PHE A 24 -26.06 11.54 -14.70
CA PHE A 24 -26.46 11.16 -13.36
C PHE A 24 -27.30 12.26 -12.71
N GLU A 25 -28.09 11.88 -11.70
CA GLU A 25 -28.91 12.83 -10.96
C GLU A 25 -28.04 13.72 -10.07
N VAL A 26 -27.97 15.01 -10.40
CA VAL A 26 -27.23 16.00 -9.62
C VAL A 26 -28.08 16.52 -8.46
N ASN A 27 -28.06 15.77 -7.35
CA ASN A 27 -28.63 16.20 -6.07
C ASN A 27 -27.56 16.23 -4.97
N THR A 28 -27.89 16.82 -3.82
CA THR A 28 -26.94 16.99 -2.70
C THR A 28 -26.32 15.66 -2.24
N ARG A 29 -27.13 14.60 -2.15
CA ARG A 29 -26.66 13.28 -1.72
C ARG A 29 -25.69 12.67 -2.73
N THR A 30 -26.01 12.73 -4.02
CA THR A 30 -25.16 12.19 -5.08
C THR A 30 -23.83 12.93 -5.14
N VAL A 31 -23.85 14.26 -5.06
CA VAL A 31 -22.62 15.07 -5.06
C VAL A 31 -21.74 14.76 -3.85
N GLU A 32 -22.33 14.53 -2.68
CA GLU A 32 -21.57 14.20 -1.47
C GLU A 32 -20.88 12.83 -1.58
N ILE A 33 -21.60 11.80 -2.03
CA ILE A 33 -21.05 10.46 -2.24
C ILE A 33 -19.92 10.48 -3.27
N LEU A 34 -20.11 11.18 -4.39
CA LEU A 34 -19.08 11.30 -5.43
C LEU A 34 -17.88 12.11 -4.95
N TYR A 35 -18.09 13.08 -4.06
CA TYR A 35 -17.01 13.87 -3.47
C TYR A 35 -16.13 13.01 -2.55
N GLU A 36 -16.74 12.24 -1.64
CA GLU A 36 -16.02 11.30 -0.78
C GLU A 36 -15.25 10.25 -1.61
N LEU A 37 -15.87 9.75 -2.68
CA LEU A 37 -15.22 8.82 -3.61
C LEU A 37 -14.03 9.47 -4.33
N ALA A 38 -14.16 10.73 -4.75
CA ALA A 38 -13.08 11.48 -5.37
C ALA A 38 -11.89 11.67 -4.41
N GLU A 39 -12.15 12.04 -3.15
CA GLU A 39 -11.11 12.19 -2.13
C GLU A 39 -10.40 10.85 -1.86
N SER A 40 -11.16 9.77 -1.67
CA SER A 40 -10.60 8.43 -1.45
C SER A 40 -9.78 7.95 -2.66
N SER A 41 -10.29 8.17 -3.88
CA SER A 41 -9.59 7.82 -5.11
C SER A 41 -8.28 8.59 -5.25
N GLU A 42 -8.27 9.90 -5.05
CA GLU A 42 -7.06 10.72 -5.18
C GLU A 42 -6.02 10.36 -4.11
N MET A 43 -6.44 10.10 -2.87
CA MET A 43 -5.55 9.63 -1.81
C MET A 43 -4.87 8.31 -2.19
N ARG A 44 -5.66 7.31 -2.60
CA ARG A 44 -5.13 6.00 -3.00
C ARG A 44 -4.23 6.06 -4.23
N CYS A 45 -4.56 6.91 -5.21
CA CYS A 45 -3.71 7.13 -6.37
C CYS A 45 -2.34 7.72 -5.96
N ARG A 46 -2.32 8.71 -5.06
CA ARG A 46 -1.07 9.29 -4.55
C ARG A 46 -0.22 8.26 -3.78
N GLU A 47 -0.86 7.45 -2.95
CA GLU A 47 -0.16 6.36 -2.23
C GLU A 47 0.47 5.36 -3.19
N ALA A 48 -0.27 4.95 -4.23
CA ALA A 48 0.25 4.07 -5.27
C ALA A 48 1.42 4.71 -6.04
N GLU A 49 1.31 6.01 -6.39
CA GLU A 49 2.39 6.75 -7.05
C GLU A 49 3.65 6.82 -6.18
N MET A 50 3.52 7.09 -4.88
CA MET A 50 4.66 7.10 -3.95
C MET A 50 5.34 5.73 -3.85
N LEU A 51 4.56 4.65 -3.79
CA LEU A 51 5.10 3.28 -3.78
C LEU A 51 5.82 2.93 -5.09
N ILE A 52 5.27 3.33 -6.24
CA ILE A 52 5.89 3.13 -7.54
C ILE A 52 7.25 3.84 -7.60
N GLU A 53 7.32 5.08 -7.12
CA GLU A 53 8.56 5.86 -7.15
C GLU A 53 9.63 5.29 -6.22
N ASP A 54 9.25 4.88 -5.00
CA ASP A 54 10.15 4.16 -4.09
C ASP A 54 10.69 2.85 -4.72
N HIS A 55 9.84 2.09 -5.41
CA HIS A 55 10.27 0.87 -6.09
C HIS A 55 11.21 1.13 -7.28
N LYS A 56 11.02 2.22 -8.02
CA LYS A 56 11.96 2.62 -9.08
C LYS A 56 13.32 2.96 -8.49
N GLN A 57 13.36 3.79 -7.45
CA GLN A 57 14.60 4.16 -6.77
C GLN A 57 15.34 2.90 -6.27
N LYS A 58 14.64 2.00 -5.57
CA LYS A 58 15.24 0.73 -5.11
C LYS A 58 15.77 -0.14 -6.26
N THR A 59 15.08 -0.13 -7.40
CA THR A 59 15.53 -0.86 -8.59
C THR A 59 16.85 -0.29 -9.11
N GLU A 60 16.98 1.03 -9.15
CA GLU A 60 18.22 1.71 -9.55
C GLU A 60 19.36 1.43 -8.57
N GLU A 61 19.09 1.51 -7.27
CA GLU A 61 20.05 1.19 -6.20
C GLU A 61 20.56 -0.26 -6.32
N TYR A 62 19.65 -1.24 -6.42
CA TYR A 62 20.05 -2.65 -6.56
C TYR A 62 20.77 -2.93 -7.88
N SER A 63 20.43 -2.23 -8.96
CA SER A 63 21.15 -2.36 -10.22
C SER A 63 22.57 -1.83 -10.10
N SER A 64 22.76 -0.70 -9.42
CA SER A 64 24.09 -0.11 -9.16
C SER A 64 24.92 -1.02 -8.26
N ASP A 65 24.35 -1.53 -7.17
CA ASP A 65 25.00 -2.48 -6.27
C ASP A 65 25.39 -3.77 -7.00
N GLY A 66 24.50 -4.28 -7.87
CA GLY A 66 24.78 -5.45 -8.71
C GLY A 66 25.98 -5.22 -9.63
N ALA A 67 26.04 -4.06 -10.30
CA ALA A 67 27.17 -3.70 -11.15
C ALA A 67 28.47 -3.56 -10.35
N HIS A 68 28.40 -2.95 -9.17
CA HIS A 68 29.55 -2.81 -8.26
C HIS A 68 30.07 -4.17 -7.80
N LEU A 69 29.19 -5.07 -7.36
CA LEU A 69 29.57 -6.42 -6.94
C LEU A 69 30.20 -7.21 -8.09
N GLN A 70 29.67 -7.07 -9.31
CA GLN A 70 30.26 -7.69 -10.50
C GLN A 70 31.68 -7.17 -10.74
N GLU A 71 31.90 -5.86 -10.64
CA GLU A 71 33.23 -5.27 -10.78
C GLU A 71 34.20 -5.82 -9.73
N VAL A 72 33.78 -5.87 -8.45
CA VAL A 72 34.60 -6.42 -7.36
C VAL A 72 34.99 -7.88 -7.63
N LEU A 73 34.05 -8.71 -8.05
CA LEU A 73 34.32 -10.13 -8.35
C LEU A 73 35.29 -10.30 -9.51
N LEU A 74 35.13 -9.51 -10.58
CA LEU A 74 35.97 -9.64 -11.77
C LEU A 74 37.37 -9.05 -11.56
N GLN A 75 37.46 -7.86 -10.97
CA GLN A 75 38.71 -7.09 -10.87
C GLN A 75 39.47 -7.36 -9.57
N ALA A 76 38.80 -7.28 -8.42
CA ALA A 76 39.48 -7.39 -7.12
C ALA A 76 39.72 -8.85 -6.71
N VAL A 77 38.75 -9.73 -6.94
CA VAL A 77 38.88 -11.17 -6.65
C VAL A 77 39.58 -11.91 -7.80
N GLY A 78 39.59 -11.34 -9.00
CA GLY A 78 40.30 -11.89 -10.15
C GLY A 78 39.58 -13.03 -10.86
N LEU A 79 38.24 -13.08 -10.79
CA LEU A 79 37.42 -14.11 -11.45
C LEU A 79 37.23 -13.91 -12.97
N GLN A 80 38.13 -13.16 -13.59
CA GLN A 80 38.13 -12.90 -15.03
C GLN A 80 38.49 -14.17 -15.84
N ALA A 81 37.79 -14.39 -16.96
CA ALA A 81 37.86 -15.63 -17.76
C ALA A 81 39.27 -16.01 -18.26
N GLY A 82 40.20 -15.04 -18.35
CA GLY A 82 41.59 -15.28 -18.72
C GLY A 82 42.56 -15.55 -17.55
N GLY A 83 42.11 -15.33 -16.30
CA GLY A 83 42.93 -15.48 -15.09
C GLY A 83 42.71 -16.79 -14.34
N LEU A 84 41.73 -17.61 -14.76
CA LEU A 84 41.31 -18.79 -14.02
C LEU A 84 41.84 -20.09 -14.62
N SER A 85 42.20 -21.03 -13.75
CA SER A 85 42.53 -22.40 -14.14
C SER A 85 41.28 -23.16 -14.57
N LYS A 86 41.43 -24.14 -15.47
CA LYS A 86 40.32 -24.99 -15.93
C LYS A 86 39.51 -25.64 -14.78
N PRO A 87 40.14 -26.25 -13.76
CA PRO A 87 39.39 -26.81 -12.63
C PRO A 87 38.54 -25.78 -11.87
N THR A 88 39.03 -24.53 -11.76
CA THR A 88 38.29 -23.44 -11.11
C THR A 88 37.05 -23.07 -11.92
N VAL A 89 37.19 -22.98 -13.25
CA VAL A 89 36.06 -22.71 -14.16
C VAL A 89 35.00 -23.81 -14.08
N ASP A 90 35.42 -25.08 -14.03
CA ASP A 90 34.50 -26.22 -13.91
C ASP A 90 33.72 -26.17 -12.58
N LEU A 91 34.36 -25.81 -11.47
CA LEU A 91 33.71 -25.63 -10.16
C LEU A 91 32.71 -24.47 -10.15
N LEU A 92 33.06 -23.33 -10.76
CA LEU A 92 32.16 -22.17 -10.85
C LEU A 92 30.93 -22.49 -11.73
N SER A 93 31.12 -23.25 -12.80
CA SER A 93 30.03 -23.68 -13.68
C SER A 93 29.06 -24.61 -12.94
N ALA A 94 29.58 -25.59 -12.19
CA ALA A 94 28.74 -26.46 -11.36
C ALA A 94 27.98 -25.69 -10.26
N LEU A 95 28.59 -24.65 -9.69
CA LEU A 95 27.95 -23.76 -8.73
C LEU A 95 26.81 -22.95 -9.36
N GLU A 96 27.04 -22.36 -10.54
CA GLU A 96 26.03 -21.64 -11.32
C GLU A 96 24.83 -22.56 -11.64
N GLU A 97 25.09 -23.76 -12.16
CA GLU A 97 24.05 -24.75 -12.46
C GLU A 97 23.25 -25.11 -11.21
N THR A 98 23.93 -25.31 -10.08
CA THR A 98 23.27 -25.60 -8.80
C THR A 98 22.38 -24.43 -8.36
N ALA A 99 22.85 -23.21 -8.49
CA ALA A 99 22.08 -22.01 -8.16
C ALA A 99 20.84 -21.84 -9.05
N GLU A 100 20.96 -22.17 -10.34
CA GLU A 100 19.87 -22.12 -11.31
C GLU A 100 18.80 -23.19 -11.01
N VAL A 101 19.22 -24.43 -10.71
CA VAL A 101 18.32 -25.51 -10.29
C VAL A 101 17.57 -25.16 -9.01
N LEU A 102 18.26 -24.54 -8.05
CA LEU A 102 17.67 -24.04 -6.81
C LEU A 102 16.85 -22.76 -7.02
N LYS A 103 16.85 -22.20 -8.23
CA LYS A 103 16.17 -20.95 -8.60
C LYS A 103 16.51 -19.80 -7.66
N LEU A 104 17.78 -19.67 -7.27
CA LEU A 104 18.19 -18.63 -6.30
C LEU A 104 17.96 -17.20 -6.82
N ARG A 105 17.85 -17.01 -8.14
CA ARG A 105 17.42 -15.75 -8.76
C ARG A 105 15.93 -15.46 -8.58
N ASP A 106 15.11 -16.48 -8.37
CA ASP A 106 13.68 -16.35 -8.10
C ASP A 106 13.48 -16.12 -6.60
N THR A 107 13.43 -14.85 -6.21
CA THR A 107 13.23 -14.43 -4.81
C THR A 107 11.77 -14.52 -4.35
N SER A 108 10.85 -14.98 -5.21
CA SER A 108 9.42 -15.02 -4.91
C SER A 108 9.10 -15.87 -3.69
N LEU A 109 9.65 -17.10 -3.63
CA LEU A 109 9.39 -18.04 -2.55
C LEU A 109 10.19 -17.72 -1.26
N GLY A 110 11.40 -17.17 -1.40
CA GLY A 110 12.32 -16.96 -0.28
C GLY A 110 12.16 -15.61 0.45
N SER A 111 11.81 -14.54 -0.27
CA SER A 111 11.73 -13.19 0.31
C SER A 111 10.33 -12.59 0.18
N TYR A 112 9.67 -12.71 -0.98
CA TYR A 112 8.42 -12.00 -1.21
C TYR A 112 7.20 -12.67 -0.57
N MET A 113 7.01 -13.98 -0.73
CA MET A 113 5.83 -14.67 -0.18
C MET A 113 5.73 -14.56 1.35
N PRO A 114 6.81 -14.78 2.13
CA PRO A 114 6.78 -14.57 3.57
C PRO A 114 6.49 -13.10 3.95
N ALA A 115 7.04 -12.14 3.22
CA ALA A 115 6.79 -10.72 3.46
C ALA A 115 5.33 -10.34 3.17
N ILE A 116 4.76 -10.81 2.06
CA ILE A 116 3.35 -10.59 1.70
C ILE A 116 2.43 -11.24 2.73
N ASN A 117 2.72 -12.47 3.17
CA ASN A 117 1.93 -13.14 4.21
C ASN A 117 1.97 -12.34 5.51
N LYS A 118 3.15 -11.89 5.94
CA LYS A 118 3.28 -11.04 7.13
C LYS A 118 2.48 -9.75 7.00
N LEU A 119 2.59 -9.04 5.88
CA LEU A 119 1.83 -7.81 5.64
C LEU A 119 0.32 -8.06 5.62
N THR A 120 -0.11 -9.20 5.07
CA THR A 120 -1.53 -9.60 5.07
C THR A 120 -2.03 -9.85 6.50
N ASP A 121 -1.23 -10.53 7.32
CA ASP A 121 -1.53 -10.76 8.74
C ASP A 121 -1.61 -9.43 9.50
N ASP A 122 -0.64 -8.53 9.29
CA ASP A 122 -0.61 -7.20 9.92
C ASP A 122 -1.86 -6.38 9.56
N VAL A 123 -2.31 -6.42 8.30
CA VAL A 123 -3.56 -5.77 7.86
C VAL A 123 -4.78 -6.39 8.55
N LEU A 124 -4.88 -7.72 8.61
CA LEU A 124 -5.99 -8.39 9.27
C LEU A 124 -6.09 -8.05 10.76
N GLU A 125 -4.95 -7.95 11.46
CA GLU A 125 -4.91 -7.55 12.87
C GLU A 125 -5.26 -6.06 13.05
N ALA A 126 -4.81 -5.19 12.14
CA ALA A 126 -5.20 -3.78 12.13
C ALA A 126 -6.72 -3.62 11.94
N GLU A 127 -7.34 -4.36 11.02
CA GLU A 127 -8.79 -4.32 10.84
C GLU A 127 -9.56 -4.85 12.06
N LYS A 128 -9.08 -5.92 12.69
CA LYS A 128 -9.71 -6.46 13.91
C LYS A 128 -9.66 -5.44 15.04
N THR A 129 -8.53 -4.75 15.21
CA THR A 129 -8.36 -3.75 16.26
C THR A 129 -9.22 -2.51 15.99
N ASP A 130 -9.32 -2.03 14.75
CA ASP A 130 -10.23 -0.93 14.37
C ASP A 130 -11.70 -1.28 14.68
N ARG A 131 -12.17 -2.47 14.27
CA ARG A 131 -13.54 -2.92 14.56
C ARG A 131 -13.80 -3.00 16.07
N ARG A 132 -12.82 -3.43 16.87
CA ARG A 132 -12.96 -3.47 18.34
C ARG A 132 -13.12 -2.05 18.90
N LEU A 133 -12.23 -1.13 18.50
CA LEU A 133 -12.24 0.25 18.95
C LEU A 133 -13.54 0.96 18.56
N GLN A 134 -14.05 0.76 17.34
CA GLN A 134 -15.34 1.31 16.93
C GLN A 134 -16.50 0.86 17.83
N ARG A 135 -16.53 -0.42 18.23
CA ARG A 135 -17.56 -0.94 19.16
C ARG A 135 -17.45 -0.27 20.53
N GLU A 136 -16.25 -0.19 21.09
CA GLU A 136 -16.01 0.46 22.39
C GLU A 136 -16.43 1.93 22.36
N LEU A 137 -16.06 2.65 21.30
CA LEU A 137 -16.41 4.06 21.10
C LEU A 137 -17.93 4.24 21.00
N SER A 138 -18.63 3.35 20.30
CA SER A 138 -20.10 3.35 20.23
C SER A 138 -20.76 3.10 21.60
N ALA A 139 -20.19 2.20 22.41
CA ALA A 139 -20.71 1.87 23.73
C ALA A 139 -20.52 3.04 24.70
N VAL A 140 -19.35 3.69 24.68
CA VAL A 140 -19.08 4.90 25.47
C VAL A 140 -20.03 6.03 25.08
N ARG A 141 -20.24 6.26 23.78
CA ARG A 141 -21.20 7.28 23.28
C ARG A 141 -22.63 7.02 23.77
N LYS A 142 -23.09 5.76 23.75
CA LYS A 142 -24.42 5.38 24.29
C LYS A 142 -24.54 5.62 25.79
N LYS A 143 -23.51 5.29 26.58
CA LYS A 143 -23.50 5.54 28.02
C LYS A 143 -23.56 7.04 28.33
N MET A 144 -22.77 7.84 27.62
CA MET A 144 -22.69 9.30 27.82
C MET A 144 -24.00 10.01 27.46
N THR A 145 -24.66 9.57 26.39
CA THR A 145 -26.00 10.08 26.04
C THR A 145 -27.02 9.70 27.10
N ALA A 146 -27.02 8.45 27.58
CA ALA A 146 -27.94 8.01 28.64
C ALA A 146 -27.78 8.77 29.96
N THR A 147 -26.55 9.04 30.42
CA THR A 147 -26.33 9.86 31.63
C THR A 147 -26.84 11.28 31.44
N LYS A 148 -26.56 11.91 30.30
CA LYS A 148 -27.07 13.27 30.01
C LYS A 148 -28.60 13.34 29.99
N THR A 149 -29.28 12.33 29.43
CA THR A 149 -30.75 12.27 29.47
C THR A 149 -31.26 12.09 30.90
N ARG A 150 -30.58 11.27 31.71
CA ARG A 150 -30.94 11.03 33.12
C ARG A 150 -30.82 12.28 33.98
N ASP A 151 -29.75 13.05 33.80
CA ASP A 151 -29.52 14.31 34.53
C ASP A 151 -30.60 15.36 34.16
N ASN A 152 -30.98 15.45 32.88
CA ASN A 152 -32.06 16.32 32.44
C ASN A 152 -33.43 15.94 33.04
N LEU A 153 -33.74 14.63 33.15
CA LEU A 153 -34.96 14.17 33.81
C LEU A 153 -34.94 14.45 35.33
N CYS A 154 -33.80 14.28 35.99
CA CYS A 154 -33.64 14.61 37.40
C CYS A 154 -33.85 16.11 37.67
N ILE A 155 -33.29 16.98 36.82
CA ILE A 155 -33.49 18.43 36.93
C ILE A 155 -34.98 18.79 36.73
N SER A 156 -35.65 18.19 35.74
CA SER A 156 -37.08 18.42 35.52
C SER A 156 -37.97 17.97 36.68
N HIS A 157 -37.58 16.93 37.41
CA HIS A 157 -38.35 16.39 38.55
C HIS A 157 -38.05 17.13 39.87
N CYS A 158 -36.94 17.86 39.96
CA CYS A 158 -36.61 18.73 41.10
C CYS A 158 -37.14 20.17 40.94
N CYS A 159 -37.58 20.57 39.74
CA CYS A 159 -38.12 21.92 39.46
C CYS A 159 -39.66 22.01 39.49
N TYR A 160 -40.36 20.94 39.87
CA TYR A 160 -41.81 20.89 40.17
C TYR A 160 -42.01 20.44 41.62
#